data_AF-A0A177DQT9-F1
#
_entry.id   AF-A0A177DQT9-F1
#
_cell.length_a   1.000
_cell.length_b   1.000
_cell.length_c   1.000
_cell.angle_alpha   90.00
_cell.angle_beta   90.00
_cell.angle_gamma   90.00
#
_symmetry.space_group_name_H-M   'P 1'
#
loop_
_entity.id
_entity.type
_entity.pdbx_description
1 polymer ?
#
loop_
_entity_poly.entity_id
_entity_poly.type
_entity_poly.pdbx_seq_one_letter_code
_entity_poly.pdbx_strand_id
1 'polypeptide(L)'
;MRRGPLAGTEDPRLIRGKRLRKTEPLPLRYQSTDREDLYYHEAQTSSLSWGADEWFWTELCLVDTYFGSEEKHKTYFTGCQEGDGFDPPVGGRFRMTTPRFDPREYFLLKLRFRTEQAVTEYSALIETFNSRMDEYARTIRRVFEDDNKRTNTRTISDVIETAQLFIDGISGITDAWDTFSRTELVIFTTYLPERSTWPTYINIIIRNVAELDRLRKLLLIRRDHFKFKLDSYVAFPLLFTTALFSMDFVRPKYPWAVFFGVLALISLVNYMIASPRSSKRVWTKCKAWQDATVWKLKHN
;
A
#
# COMPACT_ATOMS: atom_id res chain seq x y z
N MET A 1 7.06 5.20 -8.05
CA MET A 1 5.83 6.02 -8.26
C MET A 1 5.96 6.79 -9.55
N ARG A 2 4.85 6.97 -10.27
CA ARG A 2 4.80 7.82 -11.47
C ARG A 2 3.50 8.63 -11.51
N ARG A 3 3.56 9.75 -12.23
CA ARG A 3 2.38 10.55 -12.58
C ARG A 3 1.51 9.77 -13.57
N GLY A 4 0.19 9.82 -13.38
CA GLY A 4 -0.77 9.21 -14.28
C GLY A 4 -0.73 9.81 -15.69
N PRO A 5 -1.38 9.15 -16.67
CA PRO A 5 -1.56 9.74 -18.00
C PRO A 5 -2.27 11.09 -17.88
N LEU A 6 -1.84 12.06 -18.69
CA LEU A 6 -2.49 13.36 -18.77
C LEU A 6 -3.94 13.16 -19.23
N ALA A 7 -4.88 13.94 -18.67
CA ALA A 7 -6.27 13.85 -19.08
C ALA A 7 -6.38 14.05 -20.62
N GLY A 8 -6.90 13.05 -21.32
CA GLY A 8 -7.07 13.06 -22.77
C GLY A 8 -5.99 12.35 -23.60
N THR A 9 -4.95 11.76 -22.98
CA THR A 9 -3.96 10.93 -23.68
C THR A 9 -4.23 9.44 -23.48
N GLU A 10 -4.16 8.63 -24.53
CA GLU A 10 -4.20 7.16 -24.41
C GLU A 10 -3.06 6.67 -23.53
N ASP A 11 -3.38 5.84 -22.52
CA ASP A 11 -2.36 5.21 -21.69
C ASP A 11 -1.66 4.13 -22.53
N PRO A 12 -0.37 4.28 -22.87
CA PRO A 12 0.31 3.37 -23.79
C PRO A 12 0.53 1.97 -23.17
N ARG A 13 0.20 1.80 -21.88
CA ARG A 13 0.18 0.53 -21.15
C ARG A 13 -1.13 -0.27 -21.31
N LEU A 14 -2.14 0.30 -21.98
CA LEU A 14 -3.36 -0.41 -22.34
C LEU A 14 -3.15 -1.18 -23.63
N ILE A 15 -3.29 -2.51 -23.57
CA ILE A 15 -3.26 -3.38 -24.74
C ILE A 15 -4.66 -3.99 -24.90
N ARG A 16 -5.32 -3.69 -26.02
CA ARG A 16 -6.69 -4.16 -26.34
C ARG A 16 -7.69 -3.84 -25.22
N GLY A 17 -7.60 -2.64 -24.64
CA GLY A 17 -8.48 -2.19 -23.56
C GLY A 17 -8.20 -2.80 -22.19
N LYS A 18 -7.19 -3.67 -22.06
CA LYS A 18 -6.77 -4.25 -20.78
C LYS A 18 -5.40 -3.71 -20.38
N ARG A 19 -5.22 -3.41 -19.10
CA ARG A 19 -3.88 -3.14 -18.56
C ARG A 19 -3.14 -4.46 -18.42
N LEU A 20 -1.86 -4.46 -18.78
CA LEU A 20 -0.98 -5.62 -18.55
C LEU A 20 -0.74 -5.91 -17.06
N ARG A 21 -0.91 -4.90 -16.21
CA ARG A 21 -0.57 -4.93 -14.78
C ARG A 21 -1.68 -4.36 -13.93
N LYS A 22 -1.74 -4.82 -12.67
CA LYS A 22 -2.48 -4.10 -11.65
C LYS A 22 -1.84 -2.73 -11.44
N THR A 23 -2.66 -1.69 -11.50
CA THR A 23 -2.23 -0.30 -11.34
C THR A 23 -3.31 0.40 -10.57
N GLU A 24 -2.92 0.92 -9.41
CA GLU A 24 -3.84 1.54 -8.46
C GLU A 24 -3.36 2.95 -8.13
N PRO A 25 -4.27 3.90 -7.93
CA PRO A 25 -3.91 5.23 -7.46
C PRO A 25 -3.35 5.16 -6.04
N LEU A 26 -2.30 5.92 -5.76
CA LEU A 26 -1.85 6.12 -4.40
C LEU A 26 -2.88 7.01 -3.67
N PRO A 27 -3.40 6.59 -2.50
CA PRO A 27 -4.40 7.36 -1.76
C PRO A 27 -3.94 8.77 -1.37
N LEU A 28 -4.89 9.54 -0.83
CA LEU A 28 -4.67 10.86 -0.22
C LEU A 28 -4.26 11.98 -1.18
N ARG A 29 -4.47 11.84 -2.49
CA ARG A 29 -4.18 12.88 -3.50
C ARG A 29 -4.78 14.25 -3.16
N TYR A 30 -6.07 14.31 -2.81
CA TYR A 30 -6.73 15.60 -2.60
C TYR A 30 -6.31 16.26 -1.28
N GLN A 31 -5.80 15.45 -0.36
CA GLN A 31 -5.36 15.82 0.97
C GLN A 31 -3.85 16.08 1.04
N SER A 32 -3.12 15.77 -0.03
CA SER A 32 -1.69 16.02 -0.14
C SER A 32 -1.38 17.42 -0.65
N THR A 33 -0.23 17.95 -0.27
CA THR A 33 0.30 19.23 -0.79
C THR A 33 0.68 19.09 -2.26
N ASP A 34 1.20 17.92 -2.66
CA ASP A 34 1.61 17.63 -4.04
C ASP A 34 0.42 17.66 -5.02
N ARG A 35 -0.78 17.25 -4.58
CA ARG A 35 -1.99 17.00 -5.40
C ARG A 35 -1.75 16.17 -6.66
N GLU A 36 -0.66 15.42 -6.68
CA GLU A 36 -0.20 14.70 -7.86
C GLU A 36 -0.98 13.40 -8.04
N ASP A 37 -1.27 13.09 -9.29
CA ASP A 37 -1.84 11.81 -9.72
C ASP A 37 -0.78 10.71 -9.65
N LEU A 38 -0.43 10.27 -8.44
CA LEU A 38 0.57 9.22 -8.23
C LEU A 38 -0.08 7.84 -8.25
N TYR A 39 0.62 6.90 -8.87
CA TYR A 39 0.22 5.49 -8.96
C TYR A 39 1.32 4.57 -8.45
N TYR A 40 0.89 3.42 -7.92
CA TYR A 40 1.75 2.27 -7.71
C TYR A 40 1.34 1.16 -8.68
N HIS A 41 2.35 0.38 -9.09
CA HIS A 41 2.22 -0.61 -10.14
C HIS A 41 2.72 -1.95 -9.61
N GLU A 42 2.06 -3.01 -10.02
CA GLU A 42 2.60 -4.35 -9.92
C GLU A 42 3.86 -4.46 -10.80
N ALA A 43 4.91 -5.06 -10.26
CA ALA A 43 6.14 -5.37 -10.98
C ALA A 43 6.46 -6.85 -10.76
N GLN A 44 6.69 -7.57 -11.86
CA GLN A 44 7.04 -8.98 -11.83
C GLN A 44 8.38 -9.20 -12.52
N THR A 45 9.23 -9.99 -11.89
CA THR A 45 10.46 -10.50 -12.48
C THR A 45 10.51 -12.00 -12.25
N SER A 46 10.70 -12.77 -13.31
CA SER A 46 10.85 -14.21 -13.27
C SER A 46 12.18 -14.58 -13.89
N SER A 47 12.89 -15.51 -13.26
CA SER A 47 14.24 -15.92 -13.66
C SER A 47 14.32 -17.43 -13.48
N LEU A 48 14.84 -18.11 -14.50
CA LEU A 48 15.07 -19.54 -14.51
C LEU A 48 16.48 -19.79 -15.04
N SER A 49 17.30 -20.46 -14.23
CA SER A 49 18.65 -20.88 -14.60
C SER A 49 18.68 -22.41 -14.67
N TRP A 50 19.16 -22.99 -15.76
CA TRP A 50 19.32 -24.44 -15.91
C TRP A 50 20.54 -24.78 -16.78
N GLY A 51 21.13 -25.95 -16.60
CA GLY A 51 22.34 -26.35 -17.33
C GLY A 51 22.84 -27.73 -16.94
N ALA A 52 23.79 -28.24 -17.70
CA ALA A 52 24.46 -29.51 -17.39
C ALA A 52 25.57 -29.32 -16.34
N ASP A 53 26.28 -28.20 -16.39
CA ASP A 53 27.38 -27.83 -15.49
C ASP A 53 27.60 -26.31 -15.45
N GLU A 54 28.65 -25.83 -14.78
CA GLU A 54 28.97 -24.40 -14.69
C GLU A 54 29.44 -23.79 -16.01
N TRP A 55 29.78 -24.59 -17.02
CA TRP A 55 30.28 -24.11 -18.32
C TRP A 55 29.19 -24.08 -19.39
N PHE A 56 28.17 -24.92 -19.25
CA PHE A 56 27.07 -25.06 -20.18
C PHE A 56 25.72 -24.94 -19.46
N TRP A 57 25.25 -23.71 -19.36
CA TRP A 57 23.98 -23.36 -18.74
C TRP A 57 23.29 -22.21 -19.49
N THR A 58 22.02 -22.00 -19.19
CA THR A 58 21.14 -21.01 -19.82
C THR A 58 20.37 -20.25 -18.74
N GLU A 59 20.24 -18.94 -18.95
CA GLU A 59 19.36 -18.06 -18.18
C GLU A 59 18.18 -17.63 -19.05
N LEU A 60 16.96 -17.88 -18.57
CA LEU A 60 15.76 -17.22 -19.05
C LEU A 60 15.31 -16.22 -18.01
N CYS A 61 15.24 -14.94 -18.39
CA CYS A 61 14.75 -13.89 -17.51
C CYS A 61 13.66 -13.08 -18.20
N LEU A 62 12.49 -13.05 -17.55
CA LEU A 62 11.34 -12.27 -17.94
C LEU A 62 11.23 -11.13 -16.94
N VAL A 63 11.66 -9.95 -17.37
CA VAL A 63 11.62 -8.73 -16.55
C VAL A 63 10.59 -7.81 -17.16
N ASP A 64 9.68 -7.33 -16.33
CA ASP A 64 8.81 -6.25 -16.74
C ASP A 64 9.50 -4.90 -16.60
N THR A 65 9.87 -4.30 -17.73
CA THR A 65 10.61 -3.03 -17.79
C THR A 65 9.81 -1.88 -18.41
N TYR A 66 8.59 -2.14 -18.90
CA TYR A 66 7.81 -1.13 -19.64
C TYR A 66 6.92 -0.30 -18.71
N PHE A 67 7.44 0.71 -18.03
CA PHE A 67 6.65 1.51 -17.08
C PHE A 67 5.98 2.75 -17.72
N GLY A 68 5.99 2.85 -19.06
CA GLY A 68 5.42 3.97 -19.81
C GLY A 68 6.31 5.21 -19.88
N SER A 69 7.63 5.03 -19.70
CA SER A 69 8.62 6.09 -19.98
C SER A 69 8.83 6.23 -21.49
N GLU A 70 8.48 5.18 -22.22
CA GLU A 70 8.68 5.01 -23.64
C GLU A 70 7.33 5.19 -24.35
N GLU A 71 7.39 5.84 -25.51
CA GLU A 71 6.21 6.37 -26.20
C GLU A 71 5.16 5.29 -26.55
N LYS A 72 5.60 4.12 -27.01
CA LYS A 72 4.75 2.97 -27.35
C LYS A 72 5.46 1.65 -27.05
N HIS A 73 4.72 0.61 -26.68
CA HIS A 73 5.29 -0.73 -26.51
C HIS A 73 6.03 -1.24 -27.77
N LYS A 74 5.54 -0.88 -28.96
CA LYS A 74 6.14 -1.31 -30.24
C LYS A 74 7.50 -0.69 -30.51
N THR A 75 7.78 0.47 -29.92
CA THR A 75 9.05 1.18 -30.11
C THR A 75 10.06 0.86 -29.00
N TYR A 76 9.67 0.06 -28.01
CA TYR A 76 10.47 -0.22 -26.82
C TYR A 76 11.84 -0.84 -27.12
N PHE A 77 11.92 -1.68 -28.16
CA PHE A 77 13.16 -2.32 -28.61
C PHE A 77 13.70 -1.77 -29.92
N THR A 78 13.14 -0.67 -30.46
CA THR A 78 13.61 -0.12 -31.73
C THR A 78 15.03 0.41 -31.59
N GLY A 79 15.97 -0.15 -32.36
CA GLY A 79 17.39 0.23 -32.32
C GLY A 79 18.25 -0.58 -31.35
N CYS A 80 17.68 -1.55 -30.63
CA CYS A 80 18.45 -2.53 -29.86
C CYS A 80 18.72 -3.76 -30.73
N GLN A 81 19.99 -4.03 -31.06
CA GLN A 81 20.38 -5.29 -31.70
C GLN A 81 20.30 -6.44 -30.68
N GLU A 82 19.95 -7.64 -31.15
CA GLU A 82 19.91 -8.84 -30.29
C GLU A 82 21.30 -9.14 -29.73
N GLY A 83 21.39 -9.35 -28.42
CA GLY A 83 22.67 -9.58 -27.73
C GLY A 83 23.47 -8.31 -27.41
N ASP A 84 23.08 -7.17 -27.98
CA ASP A 84 23.63 -5.86 -27.63
C ASP A 84 22.77 -5.20 -26.55
N GLY A 85 23.38 -4.91 -25.40
CA GLY A 85 22.71 -4.19 -24.34
C GLY A 85 23.18 -4.52 -22.93
N PHE A 86 22.32 -4.21 -21.98
CA PHE A 86 22.56 -4.43 -20.57
C PHE A 86 21.88 -5.72 -20.11
N ASP A 87 22.55 -6.43 -19.20
CA ASP A 87 22.10 -7.64 -18.53
C ASP A 87 20.77 -7.37 -17.79
N PRO A 88 19.64 -7.91 -18.26
CA PRO A 88 18.35 -7.66 -17.64
C PRO A 88 18.22 -8.28 -16.24
N PRO A 89 18.63 -9.53 -15.96
CA PRO A 89 18.57 -10.11 -14.62
C PRO A 89 19.14 -9.25 -13.48
N VAL A 90 20.21 -8.51 -13.75
CA VAL A 90 20.86 -7.59 -12.78
C VAL A 90 20.37 -6.14 -12.87
N GLY A 91 19.21 -5.90 -13.49
CA GLY A 91 18.60 -4.58 -13.61
C GLY A 91 19.36 -3.62 -14.55
N GLY A 92 20.08 -4.17 -15.52
CA GLY A 92 20.84 -3.39 -16.50
C GLY A 92 22.17 -2.82 -16.00
N ARG A 93 22.70 -3.32 -14.88
CA ARG A 93 23.94 -2.81 -14.26
C ARG A 93 25.22 -3.23 -14.98
N PHE A 94 25.16 -4.31 -15.75
CA PHE A 94 26.28 -4.84 -16.53
C PHE A 94 25.90 -4.96 -17.99
N ARG A 95 26.88 -5.08 -18.87
CA ARG A 95 26.63 -5.40 -20.28
C ARG A 95 26.43 -6.91 -20.44
N MET A 96 25.60 -7.31 -21.40
CA MET A 96 25.45 -8.73 -21.77
C MET A 96 26.76 -9.34 -22.28
N THR A 97 27.69 -8.51 -22.76
CA THR A 97 29.04 -8.92 -23.18
C THR A 97 29.97 -9.27 -22.02
N THR A 98 29.59 -8.98 -20.77
CA THR A 98 30.37 -9.38 -19.59
C THR A 98 30.06 -10.84 -19.28
N PRO A 99 31.01 -11.78 -19.50
CA PRO A 99 30.73 -13.20 -19.33
C PRO A 99 30.46 -13.54 -17.87
N ARG A 100 29.49 -14.43 -17.66
CA ARG A 100 29.15 -15.02 -16.37
C ARG A 100 29.38 -16.51 -16.49
N PHE A 101 30.39 -17.00 -15.79
CA PHE A 101 30.76 -18.41 -15.85
C PHE A 101 29.95 -19.18 -14.83
N ASP A 102 30.08 -18.86 -13.54
CA ASP A 102 29.38 -19.62 -12.51
C ASP A 102 27.89 -19.22 -12.37
N PRO A 103 26.93 -20.13 -12.62
CA PRO A 103 25.50 -19.84 -12.51
C PRO A 103 25.04 -19.59 -11.07
N ARG A 104 25.71 -20.16 -10.07
CA ARG A 104 25.37 -20.02 -8.65
C ARG A 104 25.81 -18.66 -8.15
N GLU A 105 27.03 -18.26 -8.46
CA GLU A 105 27.50 -16.89 -8.16
C GLU A 105 26.64 -15.85 -8.89
N TYR A 106 26.28 -16.12 -10.15
CA TYR A 106 25.40 -15.24 -10.90
C TYR A 106 23.99 -15.16 -10.29
N PHE A 107 23.44 -16.26 -9.78
CA PHE A 107 22.17 -16.25 -9.06
C PHE A 107 22.19 -15.33 -7.83
N LEU A 108 23.24 -15.42 -7.01
CA LEU A 108 23.42 -14.53 -5.86
C LEU A 108 23.60 -13.06 -6.29
N LEU A 109 24.29 -12.83 -7.40
CA LEU A 109 24.42 -11.49 -7.99
C LEU A 109 23.06 -10.91 -8.41
N LYS A 110 22.22 -11.71 -9.07
CA LYS A 110 20.84 -11.32 -9.44
C LYS A 110 20.04 -10.93 -8.19
N LEU A 111 20.03 -11.79 -7.18
CA LEU A 111 19.31 -11.53 -5.92
C LEU A 111 19.79 -10.23 -5.24
N ARG A 112 21.11 -9.98 -5.22
CA ARG A 112 21.67 -8.73 -4.70
C ARG A 112 21.05 -7.51 -5.36
N PHE A 113 21.09 -7.43 -6.70
CA PHE A 113 20.59 -6.24 -7.39
C PHE A 113 19.06 -6.12 -7.32
N ARG A 114 18.33 -7.24 -7.33
CA ARG A 114 16.87 -7.22 -7.24
C ARG A 114 16.37 -6.84 -5.85
N THR A 115 17.05 -7.27 -4.80
CA THR A 115 16.75 -6.80 -3.44
C THR A 115 17.10 -5.32 -3.25
N GLU A 116 18.19 -4.84 -3.85
CA GLU A 116 18.55 -3.41 -3.84
C GLU A 116 17.50 -2.56 -4.58
N GLN A 117 17.03 -3.04 -5.74
CA GLN A 117 15.96 -2.40 -6.49
C GLN A 117 14.67 -2.36 -5.67
N ALA A 118 14.28 -3.48 -5.05
CA ALA A 118 13.11 -3.54 -4.18
C ALA A 118 13.19 -2.53 -3.03
N VAL A 119 14.33 -2.45 -2.33
CA VAL A 119 14.55 -1.44 -1.28
C VAL A 119 14.35 -0.03 -1.83
N THR A 120 14.96 0.30 -2.96
CA THR A 120 14.87 1.64 -3.55
C THR A 120 13.43 2.02 -3.89
N GLU A 121 12.71 1.11 -4.54
CA GLU A 121 11.33 1.35 -4.97
C GLU A 121 10.34 1.40 -3.80
N TYR A 122 10.46 0.49 -2.83
CA TYR A 122 9.63 0.50 -1.64
C TYR A 122 9.94 1.70 -0.73
N SER A 123 11.20 2.09 -0.56
CA SER A 123 11.55 3.31 0.19
C SER A 123 10.87 4.52 -0.41
N ALA A 124 11.02 4.74 -1.73
CA ALA A 124 10.38 5.86 -2.40
C ALA A 124 8.85 5.83 -2.21
N LEU A 125 8.23 4.66 -2.46
CA LEU A 125 6.79 4.42 -2.30
C LEU A 125 6.29 4.78 -0.90
N ILE A 126 6.95 4.22 0.12
CA ILE A 126 6.57 4.34 1.52
C ILE A 126 6.81 5.75 2.04
N GLU A 127 7.92 6.38 1.68
CA GLU A 127 8.22 7.77 2.08
C GLU A 127 7.16 8.74 1.56
N THR A 128 6.77 8.62 0.29
CA THR A 128 5.73 9.49 -0.27
C THR A 128 4.38 9.19 0.35
N PHE A 129 4.03 7.92 0.52
CA PHE A 129 2.77 7.54 1.15
C PHE A 129 2.70 8.03 2.60
N ASN A 130 3.79 7.90 3.36
CA ASN A 130 3.91 8.44 4.72
C ASN A 130 3.75 9.96 4.76
N SER A 131 4.40 10.67 3.84
CA SER A 131 4.26 12.13 3.74
C SER A 131 2.80 12.55 3.56
N ARG A 132 2.08 11.88 2.64
CA ARG A 132 0.65 12.11 2.44
C ARG A 132 -0.18 11.75 3.66
N MET A 133 0.13 10.64 4.33
CA MET A 133 -0.52 10.25 5.59
C MET A 133 -0.30 11.29 6.69
N ASP A 134 0.89 11.88 6.80
CA ASP A 134 1.20 12.92 7.78
C ASP A 134 0.47 14.23 7.51
N GLU A 135 0.32 14.62 6.24
CA GLU A 135 -0.49 15.76 5.81
C GLU A 135 -1.97 15.56 6.11
N TYR A 136 -2.49 14.39 5.76
CA TYR A 136 -3.87 14.02 6.07
C TYR A 136 -4.10 13.96 7.59
N ALA A 137 -3.19 13.35 8.34
CA ALA A 137 -3.26 13.28 9.80
C ALA A 137 -3.32 14.67 10.46
N ARG A 138 -2.56 15.65 9.94
CA ARG A 138 -2.63 17.05 10.40
C ARG A 138 -3.97 17.70 10.09
N THR A 139 -4.56 17.38 8.94
CA THR A 139 -5.85 17.92 8.50
C THR A 139 -7.01 17.36 9.34
N ILE A 140 -7.07 16.04 9.51
CA ILE A 140 -8.14 15.40 10.31
C ILE A 140 -8.02 15.69 11.80
N ARG A 141 -6.83 16.02 12.32
CA ARG A 141 -6.70 16.52 13.70
C ARG A 141 -7.52 17.80 13.93
N ARG A 142 -7.74 18.60 12.88
CA ARG A 142 -8.52 19.85 12.94
C ARG A 142 -9.98 19.64 12.56
N VAL A 143 -10.27 18.58 11.80
CA VAL A 143 -11.61 18.25 11.31
C VAL A 143 -12.04 16.94 11.98
N PHE A 144 -12.73 17.06 13.10
CA PHE A 144 -13.24 15.90 13.83
C PHE A 144 -14.46 15.26 13.13
N GLU A 145 -15.15 16.00 12.27
CA GLU A 145 -16.38 15.57 11.61
C GLU A 145 -16.07 14.84 10.28
N ASP A 146 -16.66 13.67 10.11
CA ASP A 146 -16.78 13.04 8.79
C ASP A 146 -17.99 13.63 8.05
N ASP A 147 -17.88 13.86 6.75
CA ASP A 147 -18.97 14.44 5.98
C ASP A 147 -20.16 13.46 5.88
N ASN A 148 -21.33 13.94 5.41
CA ASN A 148 -22.51 13.09 5.22
C ASN A 148 -22.26 11.90 4.26
N LYS A 149 -21.15 11.91 3.49
CA LYS A 149 -20.76 10.85 2.57
C LYS A 149 -19.78 9.85 3.19
N ARG A 150 -19.40 10.03 4.46
CA ARG A 150 -18.39 9.26 5.19
C ARG A 150 -17.03 9.25 4.48
N THR A 151 -16.68 10.38 3.85
CA THR A 151 -15.48 10.51 3.02
C THR A 151 -14.20 10.26 3.84
N ASN A 152 -14.12 10.73 5.09
CA ASN A 152 -12.95 10.52 5.94
C ASN A 152 -12.83 9.06 6.39
N THR A 153 -13.94 8.41 6.77
CA THR A 153 -13.97 6.98 7.12
C THR A 153 -13.52 6.12 5.94
N ARG A 154 -14.05 6.37 4.73
CA ARG A 154 -13.63 5.67 3.51
C ARG A 154 -12.16 5.90 3.20
N THR A 155 -11.73 7.15 3.26
CA THR A 155 -10.32 7.51 3.03
C THR A 155 -9.37 6.84 4.03
N ILE A 156 -9.76 6.74 5.30
CA ILE A 156 -8.98 6.01 6.32
C ILE A 156 -8.95 4.51 6.01
N SER A 157 -10.07 3.92 5.59
CA SER A 157 -10.12 2.51 5.14
C SER A 157 -9.17 2.27 3.97
N ASP A 158 -9.23 3.11 2.93
CA ASP A 158 -8.38 3.00 1.74
C ASP A 158 -6.88 3.11 2.11
N VAL A 159 -6.55 3.97 3.07
CA VAL A 159 -5.18 4.10 3.60
C VAL A 159 -4.74 2.83 4.34
N ILE A 160 -5.60 2.27 5.20
CA ILE A 160 -5.31 1.04 5.94
C ILE A 160 -5.11 -0.13 4.97
N GLU A 161 -6.00 -0.28 3.99
CA GLU A 161 -5.92 -1.32 2.97
C GLU A 161 -4.65 -1.18 2.13
N THR A 162 -4.32 0.04 1.67
CA THR A 162 -3.10 0.28 0.91
C THR A 162 -1.84 0.01 1.74
N ALA A 163 -1.82 0.43 3.01
CA ALA A 163 -0.71 0.11 3.92
C ALA A 163 -0.55 -1.40 4.11
N GLN A 164 -1.67 -2.13 4.27
CA GLN A 164 -1.68 -3.58 4.41
C GLN A 164 -1.08 -4.27 3.17
N LEU A 165 -1.47 -3.83 1.96
CA LEU A 165 -0.93 -4.38 0.71
C LEU A 165 0.60 -4.25 0.64
N PHE A 166 1.16 -3.10 1.05
CA PHE A 166 2.60 -2.91 1.06
C PHE A 166 3.30 -3.74 2.15
N ILE A 167 2.68 -3.85 3.33
CA ILE A 167 3.17 -4.70 4.42
C ILE A 167 3.25 -6.17 3.98
N ASP A 168 2.19 -6.68 3.35
CA ASP A 168 2.11 -8.06 2.89
C ASP A 168 3.13 -8.34 1.79
N GLY A 169 3.29 -7.42 0.83
CA GLY A 169 4.30 -7.53 -0.22
C GLY A 169 5.72 -7.61 0.34
N ILE A 170 6.06 -6.75 1.32
CA ILE A 170 7.37 -6.79 1.97
C ILE A 170 7.53 -8.08 2.80
N SER A 171 6.50 -8.50 3.53
CA SER A 171 6.55 -9.75 4.29
C SER A 171 6.86 -10.95 3.40
N GLY A 172 6.21 -11.03 2.24
CA GLY A 172 6.48 -12.10 1.28
C GLY A 172 7.96 -12.13 0.85
N ILE A 173 8.61 -10.98 0.67
CA ILE A 173 10.04 -10.91 0.33
C ILE A 173 10.91 -11.36 1.51
N THR A 174 10.63 -10.87 2.72
CA THR A 174 11.43 -11.23 3.91
C THR A 174 11.30 -12.72 4.24
N ASP A 175 10.09 -13.26 4.17
CA ASP A 175 9.79 -14.65 4.51
C ASP A 175 10.40 -15.61 3.45
N ALA A 176 10.38 -15.22 2.17
CA ALA A 176 11.04 -15.96 1.11
C ALA A 176 12.57 -15.98 1.28
N TRP A 177 13.18 -14.85 1.66
CA TRP A 177 14.62 -14.82 1.96
C TRP A 177 14.98 -15.67 3.17
N ASP A 178 14.21 -15.58 4.25
CA ASP A 178 14.45 -16.36 5.47
C ASP A 178 14.34 -17.86 5.20
N THR A 179 13.40 -18.27 4.35
CA THR A 179 13.27 -19.66 3.91
C THR A 179 14.49 -20.07 3.07
N PHE A 180 14.78 -19.32 2.01
CA PHE A 180 15.90 -19.60 1.10
C PHE A 180 17.25 -19.67 1.83
N SER A 181 17.51 -18.72 2.74
CA SER A 181 18.75 -18.64 3.50
C SER A 181 18.98 -19.83 4.43
N ARG A 182 17.90 -20.45 4.93
CA ARG A 182 17.95 -21.61 5.83
C ARG A 182 18.03 -22.94 5.09
N THR A 183 17.42 -23.05 3.92
CA THR A 183 17.26 -24.34 3.23
C THR A 183 18.22 -24.51 2.05
N GLU A 184 18.26 -23.55 1.13
CA GLU A 184 18.90 -23.73 -0.18
C GLU A 184 20.24 -22.99 -0.31
N LEU A 185 20.49 -21.97 0.52
CA LEU A 185 21.66 -21.09 0.36
C LEU A 185 23.00 -21.87 0.34
N VAL A 186 23.09 -22.96 1.09
CA VAL A 186 24.28 -23.82 1.14
C VAL A 186 24.66 -24.38 -0.24
N ILE A 187 23.68 -24.64 -1.12
CA ILE A 187 23.90 -25.16 -2.47
C ILE A 187 24.68 -24.15 -3.32
N PHE A 188 24.47 -22.86 -3.04
CA PHE A 188 25.10 -21.75 -3.75
C PHE A 188 26.46 -21.36 -3.18
N THR A 189 26.84 -21.82 -1.98
CA THR A 189 28.11 -21.42 -1.32
C THR A 189 29.14 -22.53 -1.22
N THR A 190 28.73 -23.80 -1.26
CA THR A 190 29.61 -24.96 -0.98
C THR A 190 30.67 -25.21 -2.05
N TYR A 191 30.37 -24.90 -3.31
CA TYR A 191 31.22 -25.29 -4.45
C TYR A 191 31.90 -24.08 -5.12
N LEU A 192 31.83 -22.90 -4.51
CA LEU A 192 32.43 -21.70 -5.07
C LEU A 192 33.91 -21.56 -4.69
N PRO A 193 34.76 -21.01 -5.59
CA PRO A 193 36.18 -20.79 -5.31
C PRO A 193 36.41 -19.91 -4.07
N GLU A 194 37.49 -20.14 -3.32
CA GLU A 194 37.86 -19.34 -2.13
C GLU A 194 37.99 -17.83 -2.40
N ARG A 195 38.23 -17.42 -3.65
CA ARG A 195 38.34 -16.00 -4.07
C ARG A 195 37.02 -15.41 -4.59
N SER A 196 35.89 -16.08 -4.42
CA SER A 196 34.62 -15.63 -4.96
C SER A 196 34.01 -14.46 -4.16
N THR A 197 33.24 -13.64 -4.85
CA THR A 197 32.63 -12.41 -4.31
C THR A 197 31.27 -12.64 -3.65
N TRP A 198 30.82 -13.90 -3.62
CA TRP A 198 29.53 -14.30 -3.04
C TRP A 198 29.32 -13.88 -1.57
N PRO A 199 30.32 -13.87 -0.66
CA PRO A 199 30.06 -13.45 0.73
C PRO A 199 29.62 -11.99 0.79
N THR A 200 30.20 -11.14 -0.07
CA THR A 200 29.80 -9.74 -0.20
C THR A 200 28.37 -9.61 -0.73
N TYR A 201 27.96 -10.45 -1.68
CA TYR A 201 26.60 -10.44 -2.21
C TYR A 201 25.58 -10.81 -1.14
N ILE A 202 25.83 -11.88 -0.38
CA ILE A 202 24.97 -12.30 0.72
C ILE A 202 24.85 -11.20 1.78
N ASN A 203 25.96 -10.59 2.19
CA ASN A 203 25.94 -9.50 3.17
C ASN A 203 25.09 -8.30 2.71
N ILE A 204 25.16 -7.95 1.42
CA ILE A 204 24.32 -6.89 0.85
C ILE A 204 22.86 -7.31 0.82
N ILE A 205 22.55 -8.56 0.45
CA ILE A 205 21.17 -9.07 0.45
C ILE A 205 20.58 -9.02 1.88
N ILE A 206 21.31 -9.51 2.88
CA ILE A 206 20.89 -9.45 4.29
C ILE A 206 20.58 -8.01 4.71
N ARG A 207 21.47 -7.07 4.37
CA ARG A 207 21.24 -5.66 4.66
C ARG A 207 19.99 -5.11 3.97
N ASN A 208 19.78 -5.45 2.69
CA ASN A 208 18.61 -5.00 1.94
C ASN A 208 17.31 -5.56 2.52
N VAL A 209 17.30 -6.85 2.88
CA VAL A 209 16.12 -7.50 3.49
C VAL A 209 15.84 -6.92 4.88
N ALA A 210 16.86 -6.63 5.67
CA ALA A 210 16.70 -5.94 6.96
C ALA A 210 16.11 -4.52 6.78
N GLU A 211 16.51 -3.80 5.74
CA GLU A 211 15.96 -2.48 5.42
C GLU A 211 14.49 -2.57 4.98
N LEU A 212 14.13 -3.57 4.17
CA LEU A 212 12.73 -3.85 3.83
C LEU A 212 11.91 -4.12 5.11
N ASP A 213 12.40 -4.96 6.02
CA ASP A 213 11.72 -5.22 7.29
C ASP A 213 11.58 -3.95 8.17
N ARG A 214 12.58 -3.07 8.15
CA ARG A 214 12.48 -1.75 8.82
C ARG A 214 11.34 -0.92 8.24
N LEU A 215 11.20 -0.87 6.91
CA LEU A 215 10.10 -0.17 6.24
C LEU A 215 8.74 -0.80 6.57
N ARG A 216 8.65 -2.14 6.60
CA ARG A 216 7.45 -2.89 7.01
C ARG A 216 7.01 -2.50 8.42
N LYS A 217 7.94 -2.52 9.38
CA LYS A 217 7.69 -2.12 10.78
C LYS A 217 7.20 -0.69 10.88
N LEU A 218 7.77 0.23 10.11
CA LEU A 218 7.32 1.62 10.07
C LEU A 218 5.87 1.72 9.57
N LEU A 219 5.53 1.04 8.47
CA LEU A 219 4.16 1.01 7.95
C LEU A 219 3.17 0.38 8.93
N LEU A 220 3.55 -0.69 9.65
CA LEU A 220 2.71 -1.32 10.67
C LEU A 220 2.29 -0.31 11.74
N ILE A 221 3.26 0.43 12.29
CA ILE A 221 3.00 1.47 13.30
C ILE A 221 2.02 2.53 12.74
N ARG A 222 2.22 2.96 11.49
CA ARG A 222 1.36 3.96 10.85
C ARG A 222 -0.05 3.43 10.62
N ARG A 223 -0.20 2.22 10.08
CA ARG A 223 -1.48 1.55 9.87
C ARG A 223 -2.24 1.44 11.18
N ASP A 224 -1.59 1.01 12.26
CA ASP A 224 -2.22 0.84 13.57
C ASP A 224 -2.71 2.18 14.14
N HIS A 225 -1.97 3.27 13.91
CA HIS A 225 -2.43 4.61 14.27
C HIS A 225 -3.71 5.02 13.52
N PHE A 226 -3.79 4.75 12.22
CA PHE A 226 -4.98 5.04 11.42
C PHE A 226 -6.16 4.14 11.78
N LYS A 227 -5.89 2.86 12.07
CA LYS A 227 -6.90 1.90 12.56
C LYS A 227 -7.48 2.34 13.89
N PHE A 228 -6.64 2.73 14.86
CA PHE A 228 -7.11 3.27 16.14
C PHE A 228 -8.02 4.50 15.96
N LYS A 229 -7.70 5.40 15.02
CA LYS A 229 -8.58 6.53 14.70
C LYS A 229 -9.91 6.07 14.13
N LEU A 230 -9.91 5.13 13.19
CA LEU A 230 -11.12 4.56 12.61
C LEU A 230 -12.01 3.93 13.69
N ASP A 231 -11.40 3.12 14.56
CA ASP A 231 -12.09 2.46 15.67
C ASP A 231 -12.64 3.50 16.65
N SER A 232 -11.93 4.60 16.91
CA SER A 232 -12.43 5.69 17.75
C SER A 232 -13.68 6.37 17.17
N TYR A 233 -13.76 6.53 15.84
CA TYR A 233 -14.94 7.09 15.17
C TYR A 233 -16.17 6.16 15.27
N VAL A 234 -15.96 4.84 15.20
CA VAL A 234 -17.04 3.85 15.14
C VAL A 234 -17.46 3.35 16.53
N ALA A 235 -16.50 3.11 17.42
CA ALA A 235 -16.72 2.40 18.67
C ALA A 235 -17.10 3.31 19.85
N PHE A 236 -16.77 4.61 19.83
CA PHE A 236 -17.03 5.49 20.98
C PHE A 236 -18.52 5.55 21.38
N PRO A 237 -19.48 5.72 20.45
CA PRO A 237 -20.90 5.70 20.83
C PRO A 237 -21.34 4.36 21.39
N LEU A 238 -20.81 3.26 20.84
CA LEU A 238 -21.15 1.91 21.25
C LEU A 238 -20.60 1.61 22.66
N LEU A 239 -19.32 1.90 22.91
CA LEU A 239 -18.66 1.65 24.20
C LEU A 239 -19.28 2.48 25.33
N PHE A 240 -19.64 3.73 25.05
CA PHE A 240 -20.34 4.57 26.02
C PHE A 240 -21.72 3.99 26.36
N THR A 241 -22.46 3.51 25.36
CA THR A 241 -23.77 2.88 25.62
C THR A 241 -23.63 1.61 26.44
N THR A 242 -22.69 0.74 26.12
CA THR A 242 -22.46 -0.48 26.89
C THR A 242 -22.03 -0.18 28.32
N ALA A 243 -21.21 0.85 28.54
CA ALA A 243 -20.79 1.26 29.88
C ALA A 243 -21.97 1.82 30.70
N LEU A 244 -22.85 2.62 30.09
CA LEU A 244 -24.03 3.17 30.76
C LEU A 244 -24.97 2.06 31.27
N PHE A 245 -25.16 1.00 30.49
CA PHE A 245 -26.04 -0.13 30.84
C PHE A 245 -25.37 -1.17 31.75
N SER A 246 -24.04 -1.10 31.93
CA SER A 246 -23.30 -1.94 32.88
C SER A 246 -23.29 -1.38 34.31
N MET A 247 -23.74 -0.13 34.52
CA MET A 247 -23.85 0.48 35.84
C MET A 247 -25.16 0.03 36.52
N ASP A 248 -25.08 -0.45 37.77
CA ASP A 248 -26.21 -0.98 38.55
C ASP A 248 -27.39 -0.01 38.77
N PHE A 249 -27.20 1.28 38.47
CA PHE A 249 -28.18 2.33 38.64
C PHE A 249 -29.27 2.36 37.55
N VAL A 250 -29.06 1.73 36.39
CA VAL A 250 -29.96 1.86 35.22
C VAL A 250 -30.68 0.53 34.95
N ARG A 251 -31.83 0.32 35.60
CA ARG A 251 -32.75 -0.81 35.31
C ARG A 251 -34.07 -0.33 34.68
N PRO A 252 -34.07 0.05 33.39
CA PRO A 252 -35.26 0.55 32.73
C PRO A 252 -36.27 -0.56 32.46
N LYS A 253 -37.56 -0.20 32.50
CA LYS A 253 -38.69 -1.10 32.21
C LYS A 253 -38.69 -1.64 30.76
N TYR A 254 -38.03 -0.93 29.84
CA TYR A 254 -37.84 -1.32 28.44
C TYR A 254 -36.36 -1.19 28.03
N PRO A 255 -35.50 -2.16 28.38
CA PRO A 255 -34.04 -2.04 28.22
C PRO A 255 -33.59 -1.79 26.79
N TRP A 256 -34.20 -2.46 25.81
CA TRP A 256 -33.86 -2.27 24.40
C TRP A 256 -34.24 -0.90 23.85
N ALA A 257 -35.40 -0.36 24.23
CA ALA A 257 -35.84 0.96 23.77
C ALA A 257 -34.94 2.06 24.34
N VAL A 258 -34.56 1.95 25.62
CA VAL A 258 -33.62 2.90 26.25
C VAL A 258 -32.23 2.71 25.64
N PHE A 259 -31.79 1.49 25.33
CA PHE A 259 -30.49 1.23 24.70
C PHE A 259 -30.36 1.93 23.35
N PHE A 260 -31.31 1.73 22.44
CA PHE A 260 -31.29 2.41 21.14
C PHE A 260 -31.49 3.92 21.26
N GLY A 261 -32.30 4.38 22.23
CA GLY A 261 -32.48 5.81 22.50
C GLY A 261 -31.19 6.49 23.00
N VAL A 262 -30.47 5.82 23.91
CA VAL A 262 -29.17 6.26 24.42
C VAL A 262 -28.12 6.20 23.31
N LEU A 263 -28.03 5.11 22.55
CA LEU A 263 -27.11 4.99 21.42
C LEU A 263 -27.35 6.09 20.38
N ALA A 264 -28.60 6.36 20.04
CA ALA A 264 -28.96 7.46 19.16
C ALA A 264 -28.57 8.81 19.77
N LEU A 265 -28.89 9.06 21.04
CA LEU A 265 -28.57 10.30 21.74
C LEU A 265 -27.07 10.55 21.84
N ILE A 266 -26.26 9.57 22.23
CA ILE A 266 -24.80 9.70 22.33
C ILE A 266 -24.17 9.79 20.96
N SER A 267 -24.65 9.05 19.96
CA SER A 267 -24.20 9.24 18.58
C SER A 267 -24.49 10.68 18.12
N LEU A 268 -25.64 11.24 18.51
CA LEU A 268 -26.08 12.59 18.16
C LEU A 268 -25.33 13.68 18.98
N VAL A 269 -25.00 13.42 20.24
CA VAL A 269 -24.18 14.31 21.10
C VAL A 269 -22.72 14.27 20.69
N ASN A 270 -22.16 13.09 20.39
CA ASN A 270 -20.82 12.94 19.82
C ASN A 270 -20.74 13.67 18.47
N TYR A 271 -21.80 13.57 17.65
CA TYR A 271 -21.94 14.35 16.42
C TYR A 271 -22.04 15.87 16.66
N MET A 272 -22.79 16.32 17.66
CA MET A 272 -22.95 17.75 17.99
C MET A 272 -21.69 18.39 18.60
N ILE A 273 -20.97 17.68 19.47
CA ILE A 273 -19.71 18.15 20.08
C ILE A 273 -18.59 18.17 19.03
N ALA A 274 -18.63 17.26 18.05
CA ALA A 274 -17.67 17.20 16.95
C ALA A 274 -17.90 18.26 15.84
N SER A 275 -19.03 18.99 15.83
CA SER A 275 -19.39 19.94 14.77
C SER A 275 -19.23 21.42 15.20
N PRO A 276 -18.34 22.22 14.58
CA PRO A 276 -18.23 23.66 14.87
C PRO A 276 -19.35 24.50 14.23
N ARG A 277 -20.21 23.91 13.38
CA ARG A 277 -21.24 24.64 12.63
C ARG A 277 -22.64 24.41 13.21
N SER A 278 -22.86 25.08 14.34
CA SER A 278 -24.15 25.62 14.80
C SER A 278 -25.25 24.62 15.18
N SER A 279 -25.50 24.51 16.49
CA SER A 279 -26.69 23.94 17.11
C SER A 279 -28.02 24.40 16.49
N LYS A 280 -28.04 25.57 15.83
CA LYS A 280 -29.25 26.15 15.23
C LYS A 280 -29.72 25.40 13.98
N ARG A 281 -28.86 24.68 13.24
CA ARG A 281 -29.26 23.99 11.98
C ARG A 281 -29.86 22.60 12.21
N VAL A 282 -29.38 21.89 13.22
CA VAL A 282 -29.95 20.60 13.64
C VAL A 282 -31.32 20.84 14.27
N TRP A 283 -31.46 21.88 15.09
CA TRP A 283 -32.73 22.26 15.69
C TRP A 283 -33.77 22.69 14.66
N THR A 284 -33.38 23.44 13.61
CA THR A 284 -34.31 23.81 12.52
C THR A 284 -34.71 22.63 11.64
N LYS A 285 -33.81 21.66 11.40
CA LYS A 285 -34.17 20.42 10.67
C LYS A 285 -35.10 19.51 11.48
N CYS A 286 -34.87 19.36 12.78
CA CYS A 286 -35.77 18.62 13.66
C CYS A 286 -37.14 19.30 13.78
N LYS A 287 -37.17 20.64 13.88
CA LYS A 287 -38.42 21.41 13.90
C LYS A 287 -39.20 21.27 12.59
N ALA A 288 -38.51 21.35 11.45
CA ALA A 288 -39.12 21.12 10.14
C ALA A 288 -39.69 19.69 9.97
N TRP A 289 -39.04 18.69 10.57
CA TRP A 289 -39.55 17.31 10.61
C TRP A 289 -40.79 17.18 11.50
N GLN A 290 -40.78 17.79 12.69
CA GLN A 290 -41.95 17.84 13.58
C GLN A 290 -43.14 18.54 12.90
N ASP A 291 -42.90 19.69 12.26
CA ASP A 291 -43.95 20.45 11.57
C ASP A 291 -44.55 19.67 10.38
N ALA A 292 -43.73 18.95 9.62
CA ALA A 292 -44.19 18.09 8.53
C ALA A 292 -44.99 16.86 9.01
N THR A 293 -44.66 16.34 10.20
CA THR A 293 -45.36 15.18 10.79
C THR A 293 -46.70 15.61 11.41
N VAL A 294 -46.73 16.78 12.05
CA VAL A 294 -47.95 17.39 12.59
C VAL A 294 -48.92 17.79 11.46
N TRP A 295 -48.41 18.26 10.32
CA TRP A 295 -49.24 18.57 9.15
C TRP A 295 -49.93 17.32 8.59
N LYS A 296 -49.21 16.19 8.46
CA LYS A 296 -49.77 14.91 8.01
C LYS A 296 -50.79 14.29 8.97
N LEU A 297 -50.67 14.53 10.27
CA LEU A 297 -51.63 14.05 11.28
C LEU A 297 -52.90 14.91 11.38
N LYS A 298 -52.90 16.13 10.81
CA LYS A 298 -54.07 17.02 10.78
C LYS A 298 -54.91 16.90 9.50
N HIS A 299 -54.38 16.23 8.47
CA HIS A 299 -54.98 16.15 7.13
C HIS A 299 -55.22 14.70 6.67
N ASN A 300 -55.21 13.76 7.62
CA ASN A 300 -55.77 12.41 7.54
C ASN A 300 -56.79 12.26 8.67
#